data_AF-A0A9Q3D429-F1
#
_entry.id   AF-A0A9Q3D429-F1
#
_cell.length_a   1.000
_cell.length_b   1.000
_cell.length_c   1.000
_cell.angle_alpha   90.00
_cell.angle_beta   90.00
_cell.angle_gamma   90.00
#
_symmetry.space_group_name_H-M   'P 1'
#
loop_
_entity.id
_entity.type
_entity.pdbx_description
1 polymer ?
#
loop_
_entity_poly.entity_id
_entity_poly.type
_entity_poly.pdbx_seq_one_letter_code
_entity_poly.pdbx_strand_id
1 'polypeptide(L)'
;MKDLGEAGLLIGVKINHKNNGFTLSQEHYINTLAWEYELERYSPASTPLKPNLQLNIATKEEETTFADLNINYRSVIGALNYISTNTRPDITFAVSHLSRFLEKPGITHWTVCLQVLRYLYHTKRLSLHYSKGGKEGIVAYVDADWGKSVIDRSSTSGYTVTVNGHLVSWRMKKQPTVSHSTTEAEYKALTNMTKEVEWLIQLLVEIDLNEGNPTPQLFNDNKGATDLALSNANHNGFKTKHMDIKYLYIRNLIKNSVINLKYVSTNVMASDFLTKSFGKTILLRSQSFLNLK
;
A
#
# COMPACT_ATOMS: atom_id res chain seq x y z
N MET A 1 33.34 -13.55 8.15
CA MET A 1 32.04 -13.45 7.44
C MET A 1 32.21 -14.19 6.13
N LYS A 2 31.36 -15.17 5.79
CA LYS A 2 31.46 -15.90 4.52
C LYS A 2 30.59 -15.21 3.48
N ASP A 3 31.17 -14.88 2.34
CA ASP A 3 30.43 -14.44 1.17
C ASP A 3 29.77 -15.67 0.53
N LEU A 4 28.44 -15.62 0.38
CA LEU A 4 27.64 -16.69 -0.22
C LEU A 4 27.36 -16.44 -1.72
N GLY A 5 27.96 -15.39 -2.29
CA GLY A 5 27.70 -14.93 -3.65
C GLY A 5 26.40 -14.16 -3.78
N GLU A 6 25.90 -14.07 -5.01
CA GLU A 6 24.66 -13.34 -5.29
C GLU A 6 23.44 -13.95 -4.58
N ALA A 7 22.70 -13.12 -3.86
CA ALA A 7 21.49 -13.56 -3.18
C ALA A 7 20.43 -14.01 -4.21
N GLY A 8 20.02 -15.28 -4.13
CA GLY A 8 18.95 -15.84 -4.99
C GLY A 8 17.60 -16.01 -4.27
N LEU A 9 17.60 -16.14 -2.94
CA LEU A 9 16.41 -16.25 -2.11
C LEU A 9 16.68 -15.53 -0.78
N LEU A 10 15.84 -14.57 -0.43
CA LEU A 10 15.91 -13.84 0.84
C LEU A 10 14.55 -13.91 1.51
N ILE A 11 14.47 -14.57 2.66
CA ILE A 11 13.24 -14.71 3.48
C ILE A 11 12.05 -14.99 2.55
N GLY A 12 12.06 -16.10 1.82
CA GLY A 12 10.97 -16.53 0.93
C GLY A 12 10.66 -15.61 -0.28
N VAL A 13 11.51 -14.63 -0.58
CA VAL A 13 11.44 -13.81 -1.80
C VAL A 13 12.56 -14.22 -2.74
N LYS A 14 12.19 -14.67 -3.94
CA LYS A 14 13.17 -15.05 -4.97
C LYS A 14 13.70 -13.80 -5.65
N ILE A 15 15.02 -13.69 -5.73
CA ILE A 15 15.72 -12.61 -6.41
C ILE A 15 16.26 -13.19 -7.71
N ASN A 16 15.75 -12.73 -8.85
CA ASN A 16 16.28 -13.12 -10.15
C ASN A 16 17.10 -11.97 -10.73
N HIS A 17 18.41 -12.13 -10.80
CA HIS A 17 19.32 -11.17 -11.42
C HIS A 17 19.21 -11.24 -12.94
N LYS A 18 19.22 -10.08 -13.59
CA LYS A 18 19.21 -9.89 -15.04
C LYS A 18 20.33 -8.90 -15.39
N ASN A 19 20.79 -8.88 -16.64
CA ASN A 19 21.92 -8.03 -17.07
C ASN A 19 21.75 -6.53 -16.71
N ASN A 20 20.51 -6.04 -16.62
CA ASN A 20 20.21 -4.64 -16.33
C ASN A 20 19.44 -4.40 -15.02
N GLY A 21 19.50 -5.33 -14.04
CA GLY A 21 18.83 -5.18 -12.74
C GLY A 21 18.37 -6.50 -12.14
N PHE A 22 17.32 -6.51 -11.33
CA PHE A 22 16.80 -7.72 -10.70
C PHE A 22 15.28 -7.68 -10.54
N THR A 23 14.68 -8.84 -10.30
CA THR A 23 13.25 -8.96 -9.99
C THR A 23 13.03 -9.64 -8.64
N LEU A 24 12.04 -9.17 -7.88
CA LEU A 24 11.57 -9.80 -6.66
C LEU A 24 10.25 -10.54 -6.92
N SER A 25 10.22 -11.85 -6.66
CA SER A 25 9.06 -12.71 -6.93
C SER A 25 8.78 -13.68 -5.79
N GLN A 26 7.48 -13.92 -5.54
CA GLN A 26 6.97 -14.95 -4.65
C GLN A 26 6.13 -16.00 -5.39
N GLU A 27 6.38 -16.22 -6.68
CA GLU A 27 5.64 -17.20 -7.50
C GLU A 27 5.59 -18.59 -6.85
N HIS A 28 6.71 -19.05 -6.29
CA HIS A 28 6.80 -20.35 -5.62
C HIS A 28 5.84 -20.44 -4.42
N TYR A 29 5.78 -19.39 -3.58
CA TYR A 29 4.90 -19.36 -2.42
C TYR A 29 3.42 -19.25 -2.83
N ILE A 30 3.12 -18.49 -3.90
CA ILE A 30 1.77 -18.45 -4.49
C ILE A 30 1.35 -19.83 -5.01
N ASN A 31 2.26 -20.60 -5.62
CA ASN A 31 1.96 -21.98 -6.06
C ASN A 31 1.68 -22.91 -4.87
N THR A 32 2.39 -22.76 -3.75
CA THR A 32 2.10 -23.52 -2.51
C THR A 32 0.68 -23.25 -2.01
N LEU A 33 0.29 -21.97 -1.93
CA LEU A 33 -1.09 -21.61 -1.56
C LEU A 33 -2.11 -22.11 -2.59
N ALA A 34 -1.76 -22.09 -3.87
CA ALA A 34 -2.65 -22.59 -4.92
C ALA A 34 -2.93 -24.08 -4.80
N TRP A 35 -1.93 -24.87 -4.42
CA TRP A 35 -2.09 -26.29 -4.12
C TRP A 35 -2.91 -26.50 -2.84
N GLU A 36 -2.58 -25.79 -1.76
CA GLU A 36 -3.25 -25.90 -0.46
C GLU A 36 -4.76 -25.61 -0.52
N TYR A 37 -5.17 -24.61 -1.31
CA TYR A 37 -6.56 -24.19 -1.45
C TYR A 37 -7.21 -24.64 -2.78
N GLU A 38 -6.60 -25.61 -3.48
CA GLU A 38 -7.11 -26.20 -4.73
C GLU A 38 -7.55 -25.17 -5.79
N LEU A 39 -6.78 -24.09 -5.94
CA LEU A 39 -7.20 -22.92 -6.73
C LEU A 39 -7.39 -23.20 -8.23
N GLU A 40 -6.83 -24.31 -8.73
CA GLU A 40 -6.99 -24.79 -10.11
C GLU A 40 -8.44 -25.13 -10.45
N ARG A 41 -9.27 -25.48 -9.46
CA ARG A 41 -10.70 -25.77 -9.65
C ARG A 41 -11.55 -24.52 -9.87
N TYR A 42 -10.99 -23.35 -9.60
CA TYR A 42 -11.71 -22.08 -9.65
C TYR A 42 -11.39 -21.30 -10.92
N SER A 43 -12.40 -20.59 -11.44
CA SER A 43 -12.20 -19.72 -12.61
C SER A 43 -11.24 -18.56 -12.31
N PRO A 44 -10.60 -17.97 -13.33
CA PRO A 44 -9.75 -16.79 -13.16
C PRO A 44 -10.47 -15.61 -12.49
N ALA A 45 -9.75 -14.88 -11.64
CA ALA A 45 -10.18 -13.58 -11.12
C ALA A 45 -9.28 -12.49 -11.69
N SER A 46 -9.87 -11.47 -12.33
CA SER A 46 -9.13 -10.38 -12.98
C SER A 46 -8.74 -9.24 -12.05
N THR A 47 -9.32 -9.17 -10.85
CA THR A 47 -9.02 -8.17 -9.82
C THR A 47 -9.02 -8.83 -8.44
N PRO A 48 -8.20 -8.35 -7.48
CA PRO A 48 -8.12 -8.92 -6.14
C PRO A 48 -9.42 -8.69 -5.35
N LEU A 49 -10.07 -7.55 -5.56
CA LEU A 49 -11.40 -7.25 -5.04
C LEU A 49 -12.32 -6.76 -6.16
N LYS A 50 -13.62 -6.99 -6.00
CA LYS A 50 -14.63 -6.35 -6.85
C LYS A 50 -14.73 -4.85 -6.52
N PRO A 51 -14.94 -3.98 -7.53
CA PRO A 51 -15.20 -2.56 -7.28
C PRO A 51 -16.39 -2.37 -6.34
N ASN A 52 -16.30 -1.39 -5.43
CA ASN A 52 -17.37 -1.03 -4.48
C ASN A 52 -17.82 -2.14 -3.53
N LEU A 53 -17.05 -3.23 -3.38
CA LEU A 53 -17.35 -4.27 -2.42
C LEU A 53 -17.28 -3.71 -0.99
N GLN A 54 -18.36 -3.90 -0.23
CA GLN A 54 -18.40 -3.63 1.21
C GLN A 54 -18.55 -4.95 1.96
N LEU A 55 -17.75 -5.12 3.00
CA LEU A 55 -17.82 -6.25 3.92
C LEU A 55 -18.42 -5.77 5.23
N ASN A 56 -19.37 -6.53 5.75
CA ASN A 56 -20.05 -6.25 7.02
C ASN A 56 -19.61 -7.27 8.07
N ILE A 57 -19.95 -7.01 9.33
CA ILE A 57 -19.78 -8.02 10.38
C ILE A 57 -20.61 -9.24 9.99
N ALA A 58 -20.02 -10.42 10.11
CA ALA A 58 -20.68 -11.68 9.77
C ALA A 58 -21.89 -11.89 10.69
N THR A 59 -22.97 -12.41 10.12
CA THR A 59 -24.09 -12.97 10.89
C THR A 59 -23.67 -14.29 11.53
N LYS A 60 -24.38 -14.72 12.58
CA LYS A 60 -24.12 -16.03 13.21
C LYS A 60 -24.23 -17.20 12.23
N GLU A 61 -25.15 -17.11 11.25
CA GLU A 61 -25.30 -18.13 10.21
C GLU A 61 -24.09 -18.19 9.29
N GLU A 62 -23.56 -17.03 8.88
CA GLU A 62 -22.34 -16.94 8.07
C GLU A 62 -21.10 -17.42 8.83
N GLU A 63 -20.99 -17.13 10.13
CA GLU A 63 -19.92 -17.63 11.01
C GLU A 63 -19.99 -19.16 11.13
N THR A 64 -21.18 -19.72 11.34
CA THR A 64 -21.40 -21.17 11.47
C THR A 64 -21.04 -21.88 10.17
N THR A 65 -21.56 -21.38 9.04
CA THR A 65 -21.26 -21.93 7.70
C THR A 65 -19.77 -21.91 7.39
N PHE A 66 -19.06 -20.85 7.82
CA PHE A 66 -17.62 -20.77 7.65
C PHE A 66 -16.87 -21.75 8.57
N ALA A 67 -17.30 -21.88 9.83
CA ALA A 67 -16.69 -22.78 10.80
C ALA A 67 -16.73 -24.24 10.32
N ASP A 68 -17.79 -24.65 9.63
CA ASP A 68 -17.94 -26.00 9.06
C ASP A 68 -16.87 -26.32 7.99
N LEU A 69 -16.25 -25.31 7.37
CA LEU A 69 -15.14 -25.52 6.43
C LEU A 69 -13.83 -25.93 7.12
N ASN A 70 -13.72 -25.71 8.44
CA ASN A 70 -12.52 -25.99 9.24
C ASN A 70 -11.24 -25.30 8.70
N ILE A 71 -11.37 -24.08 8.19
CA ILE A 71 -10.27 -23.29 7.62
C ILE A 71 -9.72 -22.30 8.64
N ASN A 72 -8.40 -22.25 8.79
CA ASN A 72 -7.75 -21.23 9.60
C ASN A 72 -7.63 -19.89 8.86
N TYR A 73 -8.69 -19.07 8.94
CA TYR A 73 -8.74 -17.77 8.28
C TYR A 73 -7.54 -16.86 8.60
N ARG A 74 -7.08 -16.84 9.86
CA ARG A 74 -5.95 -15.99 10.29
C ARG A 74 -4.65 -16.38 9.59
N SER A 75 -4.43 -17.69 9.40
CA SER A 75 -3.24 -18.19 8.70
C SER A 75 -3.24 -17.75 7.24
N VAL A 76 -4.39 -17.87 6.55
CA VAL A 76 -4.52 -17.44 5.15
C VAL A 76 -4.28 -15.95 4.99
N ILE A 77 -4.88 -15.12 5.85
CA ILE A 77 -4.66 -13.66 5.82
C ILE A 77 -3.20 -13.33 6.15
N GLY A 78 -2.55 -14.07 7.04
CA GLY A 78 -1.11 -13.93 7.32
C GLY A 78 -0.25 -14.21 6.09
N ALA A 79 -0.53 -15.29 5.37
CA ALA A 79 0.14 -15.64 4.12
C ALA A 79 -0.05 -14.56 3.04
N LEU A 80 -1.28 -14.07 2.86
CA LEU A 80 -1.59 -12.99 1.94
C LEU A 80 -0.90 -11.68 2.33
N ASN A 81 -0.84 -11.35 3.62
CA ASN A 81 -0.15 -10.16 4.12
C ASN A 81 1.34 -10.23 3.84
N TYR A 82 1.95 -11.40 4.04
CA TYR A 82 3.35 -11.62 3.71
C TYR A 82 3.64 -11.44 2.21
N ILE A 83 2.78 -11.94 1.32
CA ILE A 83 2.89 -11.69 -0.13
C ILE A 83 2.73 -10.19 -0.45
N SER A 84 1.74 -9.56 0.19
CA SER A 84 1.38 -8.16 -0.01
C SER A 84 2.46 -7.17 0.41
N THR A 85 3.21 -7.47 1.48
CA THR A 85 4.25 -6.59 2.03
C THR A 85 5.59 -6.75 1.34
N ASN A 86 5.83 -7.88 0.65
CA ASN A 86 7.13 -8.16 0.04
C ASN A 86 7.16 -7.95 -1.48
N THR A 87 6.16 -8.44 -2.23
CA THR A 87 6.24 -8.43 -3.71
C THR A 87 4.97 -8.05 -4.44
N ARG A 88 3.81 -8.04 -3.77
CA ARG A 88 2.50 -7.82 -4.40
C ARG A 88 1.76 -6.64 -3.78
N PRO A 89 2.20 -5.39 -4.03
CA PRO A 89 1.51 -4.22 -3.51
C PRO A 89 0.05 -4.15 -3.98
N ASP A 90 -0.25 -4.69 -5.16
CA ASP A 90 -1.56 -4.67 -5.80
C ASP A 90 -2.68 -5.40 -5.03
N ILE A 91 -2.34 -6.26 -4.05
CA ILE A 91 -3.33 -6.89 -3.16
C ILE A 91 -3.47 -6.20 -1.80
N THR A 92 -2.68 -5.17 -1.49
CA THR A 92 -2.58 -4.57 -0.15
C THR A 92 -3.93 -4.10 0.39
N PHE A 93 -4.71 -3.43 -0.45
CA PHE A 93 -6.06 -2.99 -0.06
C PHE A 93 -6.96 -4.18 0.29
N ALA A 94 -6.89 -5.25 -0.49
CA ALA A 94 -7.70 -6.46 -0.29
C ALA A 94 -7.38 -7.14 1.04
N VAL A 95 -6.10 -7.34 1.31
CA VAL A 95 -5.63 -7.98 2.54
C VAL A 95 -6.01 -7.16 3.76
N SER A 96 -5.79 -5.84 3.73
CA SER A 96 -6.14 -4.98 4.86
C SER A 96 -7.66 -4.88 5.08
N HIS A 97 -8.47 -4.99 4.03
CA HIS A 97 -9.92 -5.04 4.17
C HIS A 97 -10.37 -6.36 4.84
N LEU A 98 -9.83 -7.50 4.40
CA LEU A 98 -10.11 -8.82 4.95
C LEU A 98 -9.58 -9.03 6.37
N SER A 99 -8.47 -8.38 6.73
CA SER A 99 -7.85 -8.48 8.06
C SER A 99 -8.70 -7.85 9.17
N ARG A 100 -9.78 -7.13 8.82
CA ARG A 100 -10.73 -6.59 9.80
C ARG A 100 -11.61 -7.67 10.44
N PHE A 101 -11.67 -8.86 9.83
CA PHE A 101 -12.56 -9.95 10.22
C PHE A 101 -11.79 -11.18 10.73
N LEU A 102 -10.65 -10.97 11.38
CA LEU A 102 -9.78 -12.05 11.89
C LEU A 102 -10.34 -12.78 13.13
N GLU A 103 -11.21 -12.13 13.90
CA GLU A 103 -11.78 -12.71 15.12
C GLU A 103 -13.00 -13.57 14.82
N LYS A 104 -13.94 -13.02 14.04
CA LYS A 104 -15.20 -13.66 13.65
C LYS A 104 -15.38 -13.62 12.12
N PRO A 105 -14.62 -14.43 11.37
CA PRO A 105 -14.79 -14.55 9.93
C PRO A 105 -16.13 -15.25 9.59
N GLY A 106 -16.65 -14.96 8.41
CA GLY A 106 -17.89 -15.54 7.89
C GLY A 106 -17.70 -15.99 6.45
N ILE A 107 -18.67 -16.74 5.92
CA ILE A 107 -18.54 -17.37 4.60
C ILE A 107 -18.36 -16.34 3.46
N THR A 108 -18.94 -15.15 3.60
CA THR A 108 -18.76 -14.02 2.69
C THR A 108 -17.32 -13.49 2.70
N HIS A 109 -16.69 -13.39 3.88
CA HIS A 109 -15.28 -13.04 4.02
C HIS A 109 -14.37 -14.08 3.35
N TRP A 110 -14.66 -15.37 3.55
CA TRP A 110 -13.92 -16.46 2.91
C TRP A 110 -14.04 -16.44 1.39
N THR A 111 -15.24 -16.22 0.86
CA THR A 111 -15.48 -16.10 -0.59
C THR A 111 -14.64 -15.00 -1.23
N VAL A 112 -14.48 -13.88 -0.52
CA VAL A 112 -13.65 -12.76 -0.97
C VAL A 112 -12.16 -13.07 -0.82
N CYS A 113 -11.76 -13.77 0.24
CA CYS A 113 -10.39 -14.28 0.40
C CYS A 113 -10.00 -15.22 -0.76
N LEU A 114 -10.89 -16.14 -1.14
CA LEU A 114 -10.71 -17.01 -2.31
C LEU A 114 -10.56 -16.21 -3.61
N GLN A 115 -11.26 -15.08 -3.77
CA GLN A 115 -11.06 -14.22 -4.92
C GLN A 115 -9.62 -13.65 -4.98
N VAL A 116 -9.06 -13.22 -3.85
CA VAL A 116 -7.67 -12.71 -3.78
C VAL A 116 -6.68 -13.82 -4.12
N LEU A 117 -6.87 -15.02 -3.56
CA LEU A 117 -6.05 -16.20 -3.85
C LEU A 117 -6.10 -16.56 -5.33
N ARG A 118 -7.29 -16.61 -5.92
CA ARG A 118 -7.48 -16.85 -7.36
C ARG A 118 -6.79 -15.80 -8.21
N TYR A 119 -6.91 -14.52 -7.83
CA TYR A 119 -6.24 -13.44 -8.53
C TYR A 119 -4.71 -13.60 -8.49
N LEU A 120 -4.14 -13.89 -7.31
CA LEU A 120 -2.71 -14.17 -7.16
C LEU A 120 -2.27 -15.35 -8.04
N TYR A 121 -3.01 -16.46 -8.03
CA TYR A 121 -2.68 -17.64 -8.81
C TYR A 121 -2.59 -17.35 -10.31
N HIS A 122 -3.57 -16.62 -10.85
CA HIS A 122 -3.61 -16.25 -12.27
C HIS A 122 -2.61 -15.15 -12.65
N THR A 123 -2.05 -14.46 -11.65
CA THR A 123 -1.04 -13.40 -11.81
C THR A 123 0.28 -13.76 -11.13
N LYS A 124 0.54 -15.04 -10.88
CA LYS A 124 1.66 -15.52 -10.04
C LYS A 124 3.05 -15.14 -10.54
N ARG A 125 3.15 -14.83 -11.83
CA ARG A 125 4.39 -14.40 -12.49
C ARG A 125 4.70 -12.91 -12.32
N LEU A 126 3.75 -12.11 -11.81
CA LEU A 126 4.00 -10.71 -11.51
C LEU A 126 5.11 -10.58 -10.47
N SER A 127 6.07 -9.71 -10.76
CA SER A 127 7.26 -9.47 -9.95
C SER A 127 7.65 -8.00 -9.98
N LEU A 128 8.23 -7.51 -8.87
CA LEU A 128 8.73 -6.14 -8.82
C LEU A 128 10.05 -6.06 -9.59
N HIS A 129 10.12 -5.15 -10.55
CA HIS A 129 11.28 -4.97 -11.41
C HIS A 129 12.12 -3.76 -10.96
N TYR A 130 13.40 -4.03 -10.72
CA TYR A 130 14.42 -3.03 -10.40
C TYR A 130 15.41 -3.03 -11.54
N SER A 131 15.71 -1.86 -12.09
CA SER A 131 16.64 -1.70 -13.21
C SER A 131 17.73 -0.71 -12.86
N LYS A 132 18.89 -0.83 -13.49
CA LYS A 132 19.92 0.21 -13.38
C LYS A 132 19.40 1.50 -14.03
N GLY A 133 19.53 2.61 -13.31
CA GLY A 133 19.11 3.92 -13.79
C GLY A 133 18.09 4.59 -12.87
N GLY A 134 17.47 5.64 -13.39
CA GLY A 134 16.62 6.55 -12.62
C GLY A 134 17.43 7.66 -11.96
N LYS A 135 16.88 8.87 -12.00
CA LYS A 135 17.45 10.08 -11.36
C LYS A 135 16.36 10.91 -10.70
N GLU A 136 15.18 10.31 -10.51
CA GLU A 136 14.05 10.99 -9.89
C GLU A 136 14.24 11.20 -8.38
N GLY A 137 15.21 10.54 -7.75
CA GLY A 137 15.38 10.54 -6.30
C GLY A 137 14.17 9.90 -5.61
N ILE A 138 13.80 10.42 -4.44
CA ILE A 138 12.59 9.97 -3.74
C ILE A 138 11.37 10.66 -4.33
N VAL A 139 10.38 9.86 -4.74
CA VAL A 139 9.06 10.32 -5.14
C VAL A 139 8.00 9.57 -4.35
N ALA A 140 7.04 10.29 -3.78
CA ALA A 140 6.00 9.69 -2.95
C ALA A 140 4.61 10.22 -3.30
N TYR A 141 3.62 9.33 -3.29
CA TYR A 141 2.20 9.63 -3.54
C TYR A 141 1.38 9.19 -2.34
N VAL A 142 0.42 10.02 -1.93
CA VAL A 142 -0.47 9.74 -0.82
C VAL A 142 -1.93 10.09 -1.15
N ASP A 143 -2.83 9.17 -0.80
CA ASP A 143 -4.28 9.32 -0.92
C ASP A 143 -4.94 8.91 0.42
N ALA A 144 -6.11 9.49 0.72
CA ALA A 144 -6.94 9.07 1.83
C ALA A 144 -8.40 8.91 1.41
N ASP A 145 -8.97 7.73 1.68
CA ASP A 145 -10.39 7.50 1.50
C ASP A 145 -11.16 7.83 2.78
N TRP A 146 -11.87 8.96 2.76
CA TRP A 146 -12.54 9.52 3.93
C TRP A 146 -13.85 8.78 4.25
N GLY A 147 -14.00 8.33 5.50
CA GLY A 147 -15.29 7.90 6.06
C GLY A 147 -15.92 6.62 5.48
N LYS A 148 -15.22 5.90 4.59
CA LYS A 148 -15.80 4.74 3.87
C LYS A 148 -16.00 3.47 4.67
N SER A 149 -15.36 3.34 5.84
CA SER A 149 -15.63 2.20 6.71
C SER A 149 -17.10 2.21 7.14
N VAL A 150 -17.89 1.22 6.70
CA VAL A 150 -19.30 1.09 7.10
C VAL A 150 -19.48 0.77 8.58
N ILE A 151 -18.45 0.19 9.20
CA ILE A 151 -18.47 -0.26 10.60
C ILE A 151 -18.32 0.93 11.55
N ASP A 152 -17.36 1.82 11.30
CA ASP A 152 -16.95 2.85 12.26
C ASP A 152 -16.62 4.22 11.65
N ARG A 153 -16.92 4.41 10.35
CA ARG A 153 -16.66 5.66 9.61
C ARG A 153 -15.21 6.15 9.68
N SER A 154 -14.28 5.25 9.98
CA SER A 154 -12.85 5.53 9.89
C SER A 154 -12.40 5.72 8.43
N SER A 155 -11.39 6.57 8.26
CA SER A 155 -10.76 6.79 6.96
C SER A 155 -9.61 5.81 6.73
N THR A 156 -9.23 5.60 5.49
CA THR A 156 -8.09 4.75 5.11
C THR A 156 -7.05 5.59 4.41
N SER A 157 -5.80 5.54 4.86
CA SER A 157 -4.67 6.20 4.21
C SER A 157 -3.85 5.20 3.42
N GLY A 158 -3.41 5.59 2.23
CA GLY A 158 -2.51 4.82 1.40
C GLY A 158 -1.35 5.69 0.91
N TYR A 159 -0.14 5.13 0.86
CA TYR A 159 0.97 5.79 0.20
C TYR A 159 1.87 4.80 -0.55
N THR A 160 2.55 5.31 -1.56
CA THR A 160 3.62 4.63 -2.31
C THR A 160 4.83 5.55 -2.36
N VAL A 161 6.01 5.01 -2.07
CA VAL A 161 7.30 5.70 -2.16
C VAL A 161 8.21 4.94 -3.12
N THR A 162 8.69 5.64 -4.13
CA THR A 162 9.67 5.14 -5.09
C THR A 162 11.01 5.84 -4.90
N VAL A 163 12.10 5.12 -5.13
CA VAL A 163 13.45 5.68 -5.26
C VAL A 163 13.91 5.42 -6.69
N ASN A 164 14.26 6.47 -7.43
CA ASN A 164 14.73 6.38 -8.81
C ASN A 164 13.79 5.56 -9.71
N GLY A 165 12.48 5.77 -9.57
CA GLY A 165 11.44 5.07 -10.34
C GLY A 165 11.11 3.65 -9.87
N HIS A 166 11.73 3.17 -8.79
CA HIS A 166 11.49 1.83 -8.25
C HIS A 166 10.74 1.88 -6.93
N LEU A 167 9.68 1.08 -6.79
CA LEU A 167 8.90 0.99 -5.56
C LEU A 167 9.76 0.41 -4.44
N VAL A 168 9.90 1.15 -3.33
CA VAL A 168 10.67 0.70 -2.15
C VAL A 168 9.82 0.63 -0.88
N SER A 169 8.76 1.43 -0.79
CA SER A 169 7.85 1.40 0.36
C SER A 169 6.42 1.67 -0.09
N TRP A 170 5.48 0.92 0.45
CA TRP A 170 4.06 1.16 0.27
C TRP A 170 3.32 0.75 1.54
N ARG A 171 2.21 1.42 1.79
CA ARG A 171 1.40 1.08 2.95
C ARG A 171 -0.05 1.47 2.73
N MET A 172 -0.93 0.62 3.24
CA MET A 172 -2.32 0.94 3.50
C MET A 172 -2.53 0.88 5.01
N LYS A 173 -3.19 1.89 5.58
CA LYS A 173 -3.49 1.93 7.01
C LYS A 173 -4.84 2.59 7.26
N LYS A 174 -5.72 1.88 7.97
CA LYS A 174 -6.91 2.49 8.58
C LYS A 174 -6.49 3.52 9.63
N GLN A 175 -7.05 4.72 9.54
CA GLN A 175 -6.77 5.79 10.48
C GLN A 175 -7.34 5.43 11.86
N PRO A 176 -6.54 5.59 12.94
CA PRO A 176 -6.98 5.22 14.29
C PRO A 176 -8.05 6.16 14.85
N THR A 177 -8.16 7.37 14.31
CA THR A 177 -9.18 8.34 14.69
C THR A 177 -10.03 8.69 13.48
N VAL A 178 -11.33 8.92 13.73
CA VAL A 178 -12.25 9.43 12.72
C VAL A 178 -11.80 10.85 12.34
N SER A 179 -11.81 11.13 11.05
CA SER A 179 -11.53 12.47 10.51
C SER A 179 -12.86 13.16 10.23
N HIS A 180 -12.97 14.43 10.58
CA HIS A 180 -14.19 15.22 10.40
C HIS A 180 -14.29 15.87 9.01
N SER A 181 -13.22 15.81 8.22
CA SER A 181 -13.21 16.25 6.82
C SER A 181 -12.25 15.42 5.97
N THR A 182 -12.44 15.43 4.65
CA THR A 182 -11.49 14.85 3.69
C THR A 182 -10.11 15.49 3.84
N THR A 183 -10.04 16.82 3.98
CA THR A 183 -8.78 17.55 4.18
C THR A 183 -8.01 17.05 5.40
N GLU A 184 -8.69 16.80 6.51
CA GLU A 184 -8.05 16.25 7.73
C GLU A 184 -7.53 14.83 7.50
N ALA A 185 -8.31 13.97 6.83
CA ALA A 185 -7.90 12.61 6.51
C ALA A 185 -6.66 12.59 5.60
N GLU A 186 -6.65 13.44 4.57
CA GLU A 186 -5.53 13.62 3.65
C GLU A 186 -4.29 14.13 4.38
N TYR A 187 -4.44 15.12 5.26
CA TYR A 187 -3.33 15.66 6.03
C TYR A 187 -2.71 14.63 6.99
N LYS A 188 -3.55 13.80 7.62
CA LYS A 188 -3.10 12.67 8.44
C LYS A 188 -2.32 11.65 7.61
N ALA A 189 -2.79 11.37 6.39
CA ALA A 189 -2.11 10.47 5.45
C ALA A 189 -0.74 11.04 5.04
N LEU A 190 -0.72 12.30 4.62
CA LEU A 190 0.48 13.06 4.25
C LEU A 190 1.52 13.03 5.38
N THR A 191 1.10 13.27 6.62
CA THR A 191 2.00 13.21 7.79
C THR A 191 2.68 11.86 7.93
N ASN A 192 1.95 10.76 7.74
CA ASN A 192 2.51 9.41 7.86
C ASN A 192 3.48 9.11 6.71
N MET A 193 3.15 9.50 5.48
CA MET A 193 4.04 9.35 4.34
C MET A 193 5.31 10.19 4.50
N THR A 194 5.21 11.43 4.98
CA THR A 194 6.38 12.29 5.20
C THR A 194 7.36 11.69 6.20
N LYS A 195 6.88 11.05 7.27
CA LYS A 195 7.74 10.32 8.22
C LYS A 195 8.48 9.16 7.57
N GLU A 196 7.80 8.41 6.70
CA GLU A 196 8.42 7.33 5.93
C GLU A 196 9.52 7.86 5.00
N VAL A 197 9.25 8.98 4.32
CA VAL A 197 10.22 9.63 3.44
C VAL A 197 11.42 10.14 4.23
N GLU A 198 11.21 10.78 5.38
CA GLU A 198 12.30 11.25 6.24
C GLU A 198 13.19 10.10 6.71
N TRP A 199 12.59 8.98 7.13
CA TRP A 199 13.34 7.76 7.46
C TRP A 199 14.13 7.21 6.26
N LEU A 200 13.53 7.19 5.06
CA LEU A 200 14.22 6.76 3.84
C LEU A 200 15.39 7.68 3.47
N ILE A 201 15.27 9.00 3.66
CA ILE A 201 16.39 9.94 3.45
C ILE A 201 17.54 9.57 4.39
N GLN A 202 17.26 9.36 5.68
CA GLN A 202 18.27 8.99 6.66
C GLN A 202 18.95 7.66 6.28
N LEU A 203 18.16 6.66 5.89
CA LEU A 203 18.70 5.38 5.43
C LEU A 203 19.61 5.55 4.22
N LEU A 204 19.21 6.33 3.21
CA LEU A 204 20.03 6.58 2.02
C LEU A 204 21.33 7.31 2.34
N VAL A 205 21.33 8.20 3.34
CA VAL A 205 22.55 8.85 3.84
C VAL A 205 23.46 7.84 4.53
N GLU A 206 22.92 6.97 5.39
CA GLU A 206 23.71 5.98 6.13
C GLU A 206 24.37 4.92 5.24
N ILE A 207 23.80 4.63 4.07
CA ILE A 207 24.34 3.66 3.10
C ILE A 207 25.09 4.32 1.93
N ASP A 208 25.43 5.61 2.05
CA ASP A 208 26.19 6.38 1.05
C ASP A 208 25.53 6.43 -0.35
N LEU A 209 24.20 6.42 -0.40
CA LEU A 209 23.40 6.52 -1.64
C LEU A 209 22.65 7.84 -1.79
N ASN A 210 22.99 8.86 -0.99
CA ASN A 210 22.32 10.16 -1.02
C ASN A 210 22.98 11.21 -1.95
N GLU A 211 24.20 10.96 -2.44
CA GLU A 211 24.92 11.95 -3.23
C GLU A 211 24.20 12.32 -4.54
N GLY A 212 23.93 13.61 -4.73
CA GLY A 212 23.32 14.15 -5.96
C GLY A 212 21.82 13.88 -6.13
N ASN A 213 21.14 13.30 -5.13
CA ASN A 213 19.71 13.10 -5.21
C ASN A 213 18.95 14.44 -5.14
N PRO A 214 17.93 14.65 -6.00
CA PRO A 214 17.07 15.83 -5.90
C PRO A 214 16.26 15.80 -4.60
N THR A 215 15.79 16.97 -4.15
CA THR A 215 14.85 17.07 -3.04
C THR A 215 13.64 16.16 -3.28
N PRO A 216 13.25 15.32 -2.31
CA PRO A 216 12.10 14.42 -2.43
C PRO A 216 10.82 15.12 -2.89
N GLN A 217 10.14 14.54 -3.87
CA GLN A 217 8.88 15.06 -4.40
C GLN A 217 7.70 14.29 -3.81
N LEU A 218 6.84 14.99 -3.07
CA LEU A 218 5.62 14.43 -2.46
C LEU A 218 4.40 14.94 -3.22
N PHE A 219 3.48 14.04 -3.53
CA PHE A 219 2.28 14.32 -4.30
C PHE A 219 1.01 13.96 -3.53
N ASN A 220 0.06 14.89 -3.52
CA ASN A 220 -1.28 14.71 -2.96
C ASN A 220 -2.32 15.34 -3.90
N ASP A 221 -3.51 14.76 -3.99
CA ASP A 221 -4.57 15.21 -4.87
C ASP A 221 -5.65 16.04 -4.16
N ASN A 222 -5.43 16.38 -2.89
CA ASN A 222 -6.28 17.27 -2.12
C ASN A 222 -5.66 18.66 -2.03
N LYS A 223 -6.28 19.62 -2.76
CA LYS A 223 -5.86 21.03 -2.73
C LYS A 223 -5.90 21.61 -1.32
N GLY A 224 -6.94 21.32 -0.55
CA GLY A 224 -7.07 21.84 0.82
C GLY A 224 -5.93 21.41 1.73
N ALA A 225 -5.53 20.13 1.68
CA ALA A 225 -4.41 19.62 2.47
C ALA A 225 -3.07 20.20 1.99
N THR A 226 -2.90 20.34 0.68
CA THR A 226 -1.71 20.92 0.06
C THR A 226 -1.57 22.41 0.42
N ASP A 227 -2.64 23.19 0.30
CA ASP A 227 -2.66 24.61 0.62
C ASP A 227 -2.40 24.84 2.11
N LEU A 228 -2.97 24.01 3.00
CA LEU A 228 -2.69 24.05 4.43
C LEU A 228 -1.21 23.76 4.75
N ALA A 229 -0.56 22.87 4.00
CA ALA A 229 0.86 22.56 4.18
C ALA A 229 1.77 23.67 3.61
N LEU A 230 1.36 24.33 2.53
CA LEU A 230 2.13 25.40 1.88
C LEU A 230 1.88 26.79 2.46
N SER A 231 0.79 26.99 3.22
CA SER A 231 0.46 28.33 3.72
C SER A 231 1.41 28.80 4.81
N ASN A 232 1.92 30.03 4.64
CA ASN A 232 2.70 30.76 5.66
C ASN A 232 1.81 31.37 6.76
N ALA A 233 0.49 31.36 6.55
CA ALA A 233 -0.45 31.86 7.54
C ALA A 233 -0.52 30.88 8.73
N ASN A 234 -0.25 31.39 9.93
CA ASN A 234 -0.62 30.71 11.15
C ASN A 234 -2.15 30.71 11.23
N HIS A 235 -2.78 29.62 10.82
CA HIS A 235 -4.19 29.37 11.06
C HIS A 235 -4.38 29.04 12.54
N ASN A 236 -4.12 30.02 13.42
CA ASN A 236 -4.29 29.98 14.88
C ASN A 236 -5.76 29.77 15.32
N GLY A 237 -6.64 29.32 14.42
CA GLY A 237 -8.02 28.95 14.69
C GLY A 237 -8.28 27.45 14.76
N PHE A 238 -7.29 26.59 14.46
CA PHE A 238 -7.45 25.14 14.66
C PHE A 238 -7.45 24.84 16.16
N LYS A 239 -8.63 24.67 16.75
CA LYS A 239 -8.85 24.43 18.20
C LYS A 239 -8.36 23.05 18.69
N THR A 240 -7.45 22.38 17.98
CA THR A 240 -7.01 21.01 18.30
C THR A 240 -5.51 20.83 18.17
N LYS A 241 -4.80 20.90 19.31
CA LYS A 241 -3.34 20.78 19.45
C LYS A 241 -2.69 19.63 18.66
N HIS A 242 -3.39 18.50 18.52
CA HIS A 242 -2.86 17.33 17.82
C HIS A 242 -2.75 17.50 16.30
N MET A 243 -3.58 18.36 15.70
CA MET A 243 -3.48 18.72 14.28
C MET A 243 -2.43 19.80 14.07
N ASP A 244 -2.31 20.77 14.99
CA ASP A 244 -1.30 21.84 14.94
C ASP A 244 0.12 21.29 14.87
N ILE A 245 0.43 20.28 15.68
CA ILE A 245 1.74 19.62 15.66
C ILE A 245 2.04 19.02 14.27
N LYS A 246 1.04 18.38 13.64
CA LYS A 246 1.21 17.80 12.31
C LYS A 246 1.39 18.87 11.24
N TYR A 247 0.61 19.96 11.33
CA TYR A 247 0.72 21.10 10.43
C TYR A 247 2.11 21.72 10.48
N LEU A 248 2.60 22.03 11.68
CA LEU A 248 3.92 22.63 11.88
C LEU A 248 5.06 21.70 11.44
N TYR A 249 4.93 20.39 11.66
CA TYR A 249 5.92 19.41 11.24
C TYR A 249 6.15 19.42 9.73
N ILE A 250 5.09 19.26 8.92
CA ILE A 250 5.22 19.27 7.45
C ILE A 250 5.70 20.63 6.94
N ARG A 251 5.15 21.73 7.48
CA ARG A 251 5.55 23.09 7.10
C ARG A 251 7.04 23.34 7.34
N ASN A 252 7.58 22.88 8.47
CA ASN A 252 8.99 23.04 8.79
C ASN A 252 9.89 22.29 7.79
N LEU A 253 9.50 21.07 7.40
CA LEU A 253 10.24 20.29 6.41
C LEU A 253 10.22 20.94 5.01
N ILE A 254 9.08 21.52 4.60
CA ILE A 254 8.97 22.28 3.35
C ILE A 254 9.84 23.54 3.42
N LYS A 255 9.75 24.31 4.50
CA LYS A 255 10.52 25.55 4.70
C LYS A 255 12.03 25.31 4.65
N ASN A 256 12.49 24.20 5.23
CA ASN A 256 13.89 23.81 5.24
C ASN A 256 14.32 23.06 3.96
N SER A 257 13.46 23.01 2.93
CA SER A 257 13.73 22.33 1.65
C SER A 257 14.10 20.84 1.79
N VAL A 258 13.65 20.19 2.87
CA VAL A 258 13.83 18.75 3.09
C VAL A 258 12.90 17.94 2.19
N ILE A 259 11.71 18.48 1.91
CA ILE A 259 10.72 17.89 1.00
C ILE A 259 10.11 18.97 0.11
N ASN A 260 9.60 18.56 -1.06
CA ASN A 260 8.82 19.40 -1.94
C ASN A 260 7.42 18.81 -2.14
N LEU A 261 6.39 19.48 -1.62
CA LEU A 261 5.00 19.05 -1.74
C LEU A 261 4.33 19.70 -2.96
N LYS A 262 3.67 18.88 -3.80
CA LYS A 262 2.95 19.34 -4.98
C LYS A 262 1.56 18.72 -5.07
N TYR A 263 0.63 19.51 -5.56
CA TYR A 263 -0.67 19.00 -6.00
C TYR A 263 -0.52 18.20 -7.29
N VAL A 264 -1.23 17.08 -7.40
CA VAL A 264 -1.39 16.34 -8.66
C VAL A 264 -2.87 15.95 -8.84
N SER A 265 -3.32 15.81 -10.09
CA SER A 265 -4.66 15.29 -10.35
C SER A 265 -4.76 13.82 -9.92
N THR A 266 -5.91 13.43 -9.34
CA THR A 266 -6.27 12.03 -9.02
C THR A 266 -6.01 11.08 -10.18
N ASN A 267 -6.20 11.54 -11.42
CA ASN A 267 -5.93 10.75 -12.62
C ASN A 267 -4.46 10.36 -12.79
N VAL A 268 -3.49 10.86 -12.02
CA VAL A 268 -2.06 10.50 -12.10
C VAL A 268 -1.57 9.91 -10.77
N MET A 269 -2.47 9.70 -9.80
CA MET A 269 -2.13 9.20 -8.48
C MET A 269 -1.73 7.73 -8.53
N ALA A 270 -0.48 7.48 -8.15
CA ALA A 270 0.05 6.13 -8.06
C ALA A 270 -0.49 5.36 -6.85
N SER A 271 -1.01 6.03 -5.82
CA SER A 271 -1.42 5.41 -4.55
C SER A 271 -2.91 5.04 -4.46
N ASP A 272 -3.74 5.44 -5.44
CA ASP A 272 -5.20 5.25 -5.39
C ASP A 272 -5.59 3.80 -5.13
N PHE A 273 -4.93 2.84 -5.80
CA PHE A 273 -5.24 1.41 -5.67
C PHE A 273 -5.04 0.86 -4.24
N LEU A 274 -4.37 1.60 -3.36
CA LEU A 274 -4.19 1.25 -1.96
C LEU A 274 -5.36 1.66 -1.06
N THR A 275 -6.21 2.58 -1.49
CA THR A 275 -7.30 3.11 -0.66
C THR A 275 -8.68 2.67 -1.15
N LYS A 276 -8.79 2.27 -2.42
CA LYS A 276 -10.06 1.96 -3.10
C LYS A 276 -9.91 0.71 -3.97
N SER A 277 -11.00 -0.05 -4.14
CA SER A 277 -11.04 -1.12 -5.12
C SER A 277 -11.43 -0.57 -6.50
N PHE A 278 -10.63 -0.90 -7.51
CA PHE A 278 -10.86 -0.46 -8.89
C PHE A 278 -11.07 -1.62 -9.85
N GLY A 279 -11.61 -1.28 -11.02
CA GLY A 279 -11.65 -2.18 -12.17
C GLY A 279 -10.26 -2.47 -12.73
N LYS A 280 -10.20 -3.49 -13.59
CA LYS A 280 -8.95 -4.02 -14.18
C LYS A 280 -8.06 -2.95 -14.82
N THR A 281 -8.63 -1.97 -15.52
CA THR A 281 -7.87 -0.94 -16.25
C THR A 281 -7.01 -0.07 -15.33
N ILE A 282 -7.58 0.41 -14.22
CA ILE A 282 -6.86 1.25 -13.25
C ILE A 282 -5.81 0.40 -12.52
N LEU A 283 -6.15 -0.84 -12.17
CA LEU A 283 -5.21 -1.77 -11.56
C LEU A 283 -3.96 -2.00 -12.43
N LEU A 284 -4.15 -2.33 -13.72
CA LEU A 284 -3.04 -2.54 -14.66
C LEU A 284 -2.16 -1.29 -14.80
N ARG A 285 -2.76 -0.10 -14.80
CA ARG A 285 -2.03 1.15 -14.83
C ARG A 285 -1.18 1.34 -13.57
N SER A 286 -1.75 1.09 -12.39
CA SER A 286 -1.01 1.16 -11.13
C SER A 286 0.13 0.13 -11.11
N GLN A 287 -0.10 -1.10 -11.56
CA GLN A 287 0.96 -2.12 -11.66
C GLN A 287 2.12 -1.67 -12.55
N SER A 288 1.80 -1.09 -13.72
CA SER A 288 2.82 -0.54 -14.62
C SER A 288 3.61 0.60 -13.97
N PHE A 289 2.94 1.48 -13.21
CA PHE A 289 3.60 2.56 -12.47
C PHE A 289 4.59 2.02 -11.43
N LEU A 290 4.20 0.97 -10.71
CA LEU A 290 5.01 0.35 -9.65
C LEU A 290 6.10 -0.59 -10.17
N ASN A 291 6.26 -0.71 -11.49
CA ASN A 291 7.13 -1.70 -12.11
C ASN A 291 6.80 -3.16 -11.68
N LEU A 292 5.52 -3.45 -11.43
CA LEU A 292 5.01 -4.80 -11.20
C LEU A 292 4.61 -5.41 -12.55
N LYS A 293 5.41 -6.36 -13.06
CA LYS A 293 5.28 -6.95 -14.39
C LYS A 293 5.47 -8.46 -14.37
#